data_AF-A0A376F3W9-F1
#
_entry.id   AF-A0A376F3W9-F1
#
_cell.length_a   1.000
_cell.length_b   1.000
_cell.length_c   1.000
_cell.angle_alpha   90.00
_cell.angle_beta   90.00
_cell.angle_gamma   90.00
#
_symmetry.space_group_name_H-M   'P 1'
#
loop_
_entity.id
_entity.type
_entity.pdbx_description
1 polymer ?
#
loop_
_entity_poly.entity_id
_entity_poly.type
_entity_poly.pdbx_seq_one_letter_code
_entity_poly.pdbx_strand_id
1 'polypeptide(L)'
;MNWDVPDCHYQACHWLEHRGNLAVLRCFRGFGKSTILAVYNAWRYYCDRQYRILHQSESDGTAYKTSRDTQNVLRNHPLTKGMLPDGQGTVEQWWVNGALDFT
;
A
#
# COMPACT_ATOMS: atom_id res chain seq x y z
N MET A 1 4.72 24.16 1.57
CA MET A 1 4.40 22.93 0.82
C MET A 1 4.19 23.33 -0.63
N ASN A 2 5.21 23.17 -1.48
CA ASN A 2 5.15 23.43 -2.94
C ASN A 2 5.60 22.18 -3.70
N TRP A 3 5.22 21.00 -3.21
CA TRP A 3 5.53 19.75 -3.90
C TRP A 3 4.45 19.52 -4.94
N ASP A 4 4.81 19.67 -6.21
CA ASP A 4 3.98 19.27 -7.32
C ASP A 4 4.26 17.80 -7.65
N VAL A 5 3.21 16.98 -7.75
CA VAL A 5 3.36 15.55 -7.98
C VAL A 5 3.68 15.35 -9.47
N PRO A 6 4.77 14.67 -9.83
CA PRO A 6 5.10 14.45 -11.24
C PRO A 6 4.01 13.69 -12.00
N ASP A 7 3.75 14.05 -13.26
CA ASP A 7 2.78 13.38 -14.14
C ASP A 7 2.97 11.86 -14.22
N CYS A 8 4.22 11.39 -14.20
CA CYS A 8 4.52 9.97 -14.26
C CYS A 8 4.01 9.19 -13.04
N HIS A 9 3.81 9.84 -11.88
CA HIS A 9 3.19 9.24 -10.71
C HIS A 9 1.69 9.10 -10.89
N TYR A 10 1.02 10.11 -11.45
CA TYR A 10 -0.40 9.99 -11.82
C TYR A 10 -0.64 8.86 -12.82
N GLN A 11 0.22 8.75 -13.84
CA GLN A 11 0.18 7.66 -14.81
C GLN A 11 0.38 6.29 -14.14
N ALA A 12 1.30 6.17 -13.18
CA ALA A 12 1.52 4.93 -12.45
C ALA A 12 0.32 4.55 -11.56
N CYS A 13 -0.31 5.52 -10.88
CA CYS A 13 -1.52 5.29 -10.10
C CYS A 13 -2.68 4.81 -10.99
N HIS A 14 -2.93 5.51 -12.10
CA HIS A 14 -3.94 5.11 -13.08
C HIS A 14 -3.65 3.72 -13.65
N TRP A 15 -2.39 3.43 -14.00
CA TRP A 15 -2.00 2.09 -14.45
C TRP A 15 -2.23 1.02 -13.39
N LEU A 16 -1.90 1.30 -12.12
CA LEU A 16 -2.10 0.35 -11.02
C LEU A 16 -3.58 0.02 -10.80
N GLU A 17 -4.48 1.00 -10.89
CA GLU A 17 -5.93 0.81 -10.78
C GLU A 17 -6.49 -0.07 -11.91
N HIS A 18 -5.97 0.09 -13.14
CA HIS A 18 -6.53 -0.54 -14.33
C HIS A 18 -5.78 -1.80 -14.81
N ARG A 19 -4.66 -2.17 -14.17
CA ARG A 19 -3.90 -3.36 -14.58
C ARG A 19 -4.72 -4.64 -14.37
N GLY A 20 -4.50 -5.63 -15.23
CA GLY A 20 -5.05 -6.98 -15.05
C GLY A 20 -4.39 -7.76 -13.91
N ASN A 21 -4.72 -9.04 -13.80
CA ASN A 21 -4.26 -9.92 -12.71
C ASN A 21 -2.74 -10.13 -12.67
N LEU A 22 -2.07 -10.06 -13.82
CA LEU A 22 -0.62 -10.16 -13.95
C LEU A 22 -0.10 -8.97 -14.75
N ALA A 23 0.84 -8.23 -14.17
CA ALA A 23 1.39 -7.03 -14.79
C ALA A 23 2.78 -6.71 -14.24
N VAL A 24 3.58 -5.99 -15.03
CA VAL A 24 4.93 -5.56 -14.66
C VAL A 24 5.07 -4.06 -14.88
N LEU A 25 5.43 -3.32 -13.82
CA LEU A 25 5.78 -1.92 -13.90
C LEU A 25 7.29 -1.76 -13.82
N ARG A 26 7.89 -1.14 -14.84
CA ARG A 26 9.31 -0.80 -14.87
C ARG A 26 9.49 0.70 -14.65
N CYS A 27 10.28 1.05 -13.65
CA CYS A 27 10.54 2.45 -13.28
C CYS A 27 12.05 2.72 -13.30
N PHE A 28 12.44 3.97 -13.59
CA PHE A 28 13.83 4.40 -13.45
C PHE A 28 14.22 4.58 -11.97
N ARG A 29 15.53 4.60 -11.67
CA ARG A 29 16.02 4.81 -10.30
C ARG A 29 15.62 6.20 -9.80
N GLY A 30 15.06 6.28 -8.59
CA GLY A 30 14.57 7.54 -8.01
C GLY A 30 13.09 7.81 -8.28
N PHE A 31 12.37 6.91 -8.96
CA PHE A 31 10.95 7.07 -9.26
C PHE A 31 10.03 7.18 -8.03
N GLY A 32 10.44 6.72 -6.84
CA GLY A 32 9.55 6.69 -5.66
C GLY A 32 8.52 5.56 -5.68
N LYS A 33 8.80 4.47 -6.42
CA LYS A 33 7.87 3.34 -6.64
C LYS A 33 7.28 2.75 -5.35
N SER A 34 8.08 2.65 -4.29
CA SER A 34 7.65 2.04 -3.03
C SER A 34 6.65 2.92 -2.28
N THR A 35 6.79 4.25 -2.38
CA THR A 35 5.83 5.20 -1.82
C THR A 35 4.48 5.09 -2.53
N ILE A 36 4.48 5.02 -3.86
CA ILE A 36 3.26 4.82 -4.65
C ILE A 36 2.61 3.48 -4.28
N LEU A 37 3.39 2.40 -4.15
CA LEU A 37 2.86 1.10 -3.74
C LEU A 37 2.24 1.12 -2.34
N ALA A 38 2.82 1.83 -1.39
CA ALA A 38 2.25 1.96 -0.05
C ALA A 38 0.87 2.66 -0.07
N VAL A 39 0.73 3.73 -0.86
CA VAL A 39 -0.56 4.43 -1.05
C VAL A 39 -1.55 3.53 -1.76
N TYR A 40 -1.13 2.85 -2.83
CA TYR A 40 -1.96 1.91 -3.57
C TYR A 40 -2.50 0.79 -2.66
N ASN A 41 -1.65 0.17 -1.85
CA ASN A 41 -2.06 -0.89 -0.93
C ASN A 41 -3.12 -0.39 0.06
N ALA A 42 -2.93 0.80 0.64
CA ALA A 42 -3.89 1.42 1.53
C ALA A 42 -5.23 1.71 0.83
N TRP A 43 -5.19 2.20 -0.42
CA TRP A 43 -6.38 2.40 -1.25
C TRP A 43 -7.13 1.09 -1.54
N ARG A 44 -6.41 -0.02 -1.76
CA ARG A 44 -7.06 -1.34 -1.94
C ARG A 44 -7.84 -1.77 -0.71
N TYR A 45 -7.28 -1.60 0.48
CA TYR A 45 -8.02 -1.87 1.72
C TYR A 45 -9.21 -0.93 1.92
N TYR A 46 -9.06 0.35 1.54
CA TYR A 46 -10.16 1.31 1.57
C TYR A 46 -11.34 0.89 0.70
N CYS A 47 -11.06 0.41 -0.52
CA CYS A 47 -12.08 -0.07 -1.45
C CYS A 47 -12.69 -1.41 -1.02
N ASP A 48 -11.86 -2.33 -0.52
CA ASP A 48 -12.28 -3.66 -0.09
C ASP A 48 -11.51 -4.09 1.16
N ARG A 49 -12.24 -4.18 2.28
CA ARG A 49 -11.69 -4.55 3.58
C ARG A 49 -11.33 -6.04 3.67
N GLN A 50 -11.78 -6.85 2.71
CA GLN A 50 -11.44 -8.27 2.59
C GLN A 50 -10.19 -8.50 1.73
N TYR A 51 -9.63 -7.44 1.13
CA TYR A 51 -8.50 -7.57 0.22
C TYR A 51 -7.25 -8.10 0.94
N ARG A 52 -6.54 -9.06 0.32
CA ARG A 52 -5.30 -9.65 0.85
C ARG A 52 -4.12 -9.25 0.00
N ILE A 53 -3.05 -8.80 0.64
CA ILE A 53 -1.80 -8.40 -0.02
C ILE A 53 -0.66 -9.21 0.58
N LEU A 54 0.01 -9.99 -0.26
CA LEU A 54 1.31 -10.55 0.06
C LEU A 54 2.38 -9.67 -0.58
N HIS A 55 3.25 -9.07 0.25
CA HIS A 55 4.38 -8.29 -0.24
C HIS A 55 5.65 -9.16 -0.20
N GLN A 56 6.27 -9.36 -1.37
CA GLN A 56 7.53 -10.09 -1.48
C GLN A 56 8.62 -9.16 -2.03
N SER A 57 9.82 -9.26 -1.44
CA SER A 57 11.02 -8.56 -1.89
C SER A 57 12.19 -9.54 -1.91
N GLU A 58 13.37 -9.08 -2.29
CA GLU A 58 14.61 -9.86 -2.25
C GLU A 58 15.06 -10.24 -0.83
N SER A 59 14.55 -9.54 0.20
CA SER A 59 14.76 -9.86 1.61
C SER A 59 13.58 -9.42 2.47
N ASP A 60 13.50 -9.96 3.69
CA ASP A 60 12.47 -9.58 4.66
C ASP A 60 12.56 -8.09 5.03
N GLY A 61 13.77 -7.56 5.20
CA GLY A 61 13.96 -6.16 5.61
C GLY A 61 13.39 -5.15 4.62
N THR A 62 13.49 -5.43 3.33
CA THR A 62 12.91 -4.58 2.28
C THR A 62 11.41 -4.78 2.11
N ALA A 63 10.90 -6.00 2.32
CA ALA A 63 9.46 -6.25 2.39
C ALA A 63 8.81 -5.48 3.56
N TYR A 64 9.41 -5.52 4.75
CA TYR A 64 8.92 -4.81 5.94
C TYR A 64 8.94 -3.29 5.80
N LYS A 65 9.79 -2.75 4.93
CA LYS A 65 9.74 -1.31 4.64
C LYS A 65 8.42 -0.94 3.97
N THR A 66 8.01 -1.65 2.92
CA THR A 66 6.75 -1.36 2.23
C THR A 66 5.53 -1.63 3.12
N SER A 67 5.58 -2.67 3.96
CA SER A 67 4.53 -2.94 4.95
C SER A 67 4.38 -1.79 5.95
N ARG A 68 5.48 -1.28 6.52
CA ARG A 68 5.46 -0.11 7.42
C ARG A 68 4.92 1.13 6.73
N ASP A 69 5.37 1.40 5.51
CA ASP A 69 4.90 2.55 4.75
C ASP A 69 3.39 2.46 4.47
N THR A 70 2.88 1.26 4.15
CA THR A 70 1.44 1.02 3.97
C THR A 70 0.68 1.27 5.27
N GLN A 71 1.16 0.74 6.40
CA GLN A 71 0.54 0.99 7.69
C GLN A 71 0.58 2.46 8.08
N ASN A 72 1.64 3.19 7.72
CA ASN A 72 1.76 4.62 7.97
C ASN A 72 0.68 5.41 7.19
N VAL A 73 0.41 5.05 5.94
CA VAL A 73 -0.71 5.63 5.17
C VAL A 73 -2.03 5.31 5.86
N LEU A 74 -2.26 4.03 6.19
CA LEU A 74 -3.50 3.59 6.86
C LEU A 74 -3.77 4.35 8.17
N ARG A 75 -2.75 4.60 9.00
CA ARG A 75 -2.90 5.32 10.28
C ARG A 75 -3.17 6.81 10.13
N ASN A 76 -2.59 7.45 9.12
CA ASN A 76 -2.53 8.91 9.05
C ASN A 76 -3.41 9.54 7.97
N HIS A 77 -3.72 8.82 6.89
CA HIS A 77 -4.49 9.38 5.79
C HIS A 77 -5.98 9.50 6.18
N PRO A 78 -6.66 10.64 5.93
CA PRO A 78 -8.03 10.88 6.38
C PRO A 78 -9.05 9.81 5.94
N LEU A 79 -8.88 9.25 4.74
CA LEU A 79 -9.78 8.21 4.21
C LEU A 79 -9.61 6.84 4.88
N THR A 80 -8.45 6.58 5.48
CA THR A 80 -8.11 5.25 6.01
C THR A 80 -7.90 5.24 7.52
N LYS A 81 -7.87 6.41 8.16
CA LYS A 81 -7.68 6.53 9.60
C LYS A 81 -8.76 5.72 10.34
N GLY A 82 -8.34 4.91 11.29
CA GLY A 82 -9.23 3.98 12.03
C GLY A 82 -9.48 2.64 11.32
N MET A 83 -8.88 2.40 10.15
CA MET A 83 -8.94 1.08 9.51
C MET A 83 -7.98 0.07 10.11
N LEU A 84 -6.82 0.50 10.63
CA LEU A 84 -5.95 -0.41 11.39
C LEU A 84 -6.42 -0.49 12.84
N PRO A 85 -6.53 -1.70 13.42
CA PRO A 85 -6.81 -1.86 14.84
C PRO A 85 -5.66 -1.31 15.69
N ASP A 86 -6.00 -0.65 16.81
CA ASP A 86 -5.02 -0.14 17.75
C ASP A 86 -4.34 -1.29 18.49
N GLY A 87 -3.01 -1.30 18.52
CA GLY A 87 -2.23 -2.30 19.26
C GLY A 87 -2.33 -3.74 18.75
N GLN A 88 -2.92 -3.98 17.58
CA GLN A 88 -3.05 -5.32 16.98
C GLN A 88 -2.38 -5.39 15.59
N GLY A 89 -1.78 -6.55 15.30
CA GLY A 89 -1.04 -6.81 14.06
C GLY A 89 0.43 -6.40 14.14
N THR A 90 1.30 -7.20 13.53
CA THR A 90 2.73 -6.89 13.40
C THR A 90 3.03 -6.28 12.01
N VAL A 91 4.29 -5.93 11.73
CA VAL A 91 4.68 -5.49 10.37
C VAL A 91 4.66 -6.65 9.37
N GLU A 92 4.80 -7.87 9.88
CA GLU A 92 4.78 -9.11 9.11
C GLU A 92 3.37 -9.45 8.64
N GLN A 93 2.35 -9.27 9.50
CA GLN A 93 0.97 -9.62 9.19
C GLN A 93 -0.03 -8.78 9.99
N TRP A 94 -1.07 -8.30 9.31
CA TRP A 94 -2.16 -7.53 9.93
C TRP A 94 -3.46 -7.68 9.14
N TRP A 95 -4.55 -7.29 9.80
CA TRP A 95 -5.87 -7.13 9.22
C TRP A 95 -6.37 -5.72 9.45
N VAL A 96 -7.23 -5.24 8.55
CA VAL A 96 -7.98 -4.01 8.77
C VAL A 96 -9.29 -4.32 9.48
N ASN A 97 -9.77 -3.39 10.31
CA ASN A 97 -11.08 -3.46 10.95
C ASN A 97 -12.15 -3.76 9.90
N GLY A 98 -12.95 -4.80 10.13
CA GLY A 98 -13.99 -5.26 9.19
C GLY A 98 -13.57 -6.39 8.25
N ALA A 99 -12.32 -6.84 8.29
CA ALA A 99 -11.92 -8.10 7.66
C ALA A 99 -12.60 -9.30 8.35
N LEU A 100 -12.98 -10.31 7.58
CA LEU A 100 -13.78 -11.46 8.05
C LEU A 100 -12.92 -12.72 8.29
N ASP A 101 -11.67 -12.71 7.88
CA ASP A 101 -10.73 -13.85 7.90
C ASP A 101 -9.68 -13.74 9.02
N PHE A 102 -10.04 -13.11 10.13
CA PHE A 102 -9.18 -12.90 11.31
C PHE A 102 -9.08 -14.15 12.22
N THR A 103 -9.73 -15.27 11.85
CA THR A 103 -9.77 -16.52 12.63
C THR A 103 -8.51 -17.36 12.51
#